data_AF-A0A8H9AJD7-F1
#
_entry.id   AF-A0A8H9AJD7-F1
#
_cell.length_a   1.000
_cell.length_b   1.000
_cell.length_c   1.000
_cell.angle_alpha   90.00
_cell.angle_beta   90.00
_cell.angle_gamma   90.00
#
_symmetry.space_group_name_H-M   'P 1'
#
loop_
_entity.id
_entity.type
_entity.pdbx_description
1 polymer ?
#
loop_
_entity_poly.entity_id
_entity_poly.type
_entity_poly.pdbx_seq_one_letter_code
_entity_poly.pdbx_strand_id
1 'polypeptide(L)'
;MRPSDLLLDFGHPVAYYPGLVKYMGSPHAVIFFGQIFYWQDKAHAAEGVHKTREEIQHETGLTFEQQAVARKHLVSRGILVETNKRLEHKMFYRIDCERLNEIINENNQLSRNGETRFRETVKPNFAEEGKPSPRTRETPRRGEGKTNFDLTENTTEITSENTTE
;
A
#
# COMPACT_ATOMS: atom_id res chain seq x y z
N MET A 1 -27.39 2.71 -20.10
CA MET A 1 -26.61 3.07 -18.89
C MET A 1 -25.15 3.19 -19.29
N ARG A 2 -24.40 4.13 -18.73
CA ARG A 2 -22.95 4.28 -18.96
C ARG A 2 -22.19 3.58 -17.81
N PRO A 3 -20.96 3.08 -18.01
CA PRO A 3 -20.16 2.52 -16.92
C PRO A 3 -19.91 3.51 -15.77
N SER A 4 -19.89 4.82 -16.03
CA SER A 4 -19.81 5.88 -15.01
C SER A 4 -20.99 5.87 -14.03
N ASP A 5 -22.14 5.35 -14.45
CA ASP A 5 -23.38 5.36 -13.68
C ASP A 5 -23.43 4.18 -12.70
N LEU A 6 -22.51 3.21 -12.84
CA LEU A 6 -22.33 2.01 -12.00
C LEU A 6 -21.23 2.22 -10.92
N LEU A 7 -20.66 3.42 -10.77
CA LEU A 7 -19.49 3.65 -9.89
C LEU A 7 -19.74 3.30 -8.41
N LEU A 8 -21.00 3.33 -7.96
CA LEU A 8 -21.39 2.92 -6.60
C LEU A 8 -21.41 1.41 -6.40
N ASP A 9 -21.58 0.64 -7.48
CA ASP A 9 -21.66 -0.83 -7.44
C ASP A 9 -20.27 -1.49 -7.24
N PHE A 10 -19.19 -0.72 -7.46
CA PHE A 10 -17.82 -1.11 -7.14
C PHE A 10 -17.45 -0.91 -5.65
N GLY A 11 -18.40 -0.43 -4.83
CA GLY A 11 -18.22 -0.22 -3.39
C GLY A 11 -17.93 1.22 -2.99
N HIS A 12 -17.50 1.40 -1.74
CA HIS A 12 -17.29 2.73 -1.15
C HIS A 12 -15.91 3.31 -1.51
N PRO A 13 -15.80 4.59 -1.89
CA PRO A 13 -14.52 5.23 -2.17
C PRO A 13 -13.60 5.26 -0.94
N VAL A 14 -12.38 4.74 -1.09
CA VAL A 14 -11.37 4.69 -0.02
C VAL A 14 -10.51 5.95 -0.04
N ALA A 15 -10.71 6.81 0.96
CA ALA A 15 -9.87 7.99 1.19
C ALA A 15 -8.54 7.60 1.86
N TYR A 16 -7.44 8.22 1.44
CA TYR A 16 -6.12 8.06 2.06
C TYR A 16 -5.38 9.41 2.08
N TYR A 17 -4.32 9.51 2.90
CA TYR A 17 -3.55 10.74 3.08
C TYR A 17 -2.16 10.64 2.40
N PRO A 18 -1.94 11.21 1.20
CA PRO A 18 -0.66 11.06 0.48
C PRO A 18 0.56 11.56 1.27
N GLY A 19 0.37 12.57 2.13
CA GLY A 19 1.43 13.10 3.01
C GLY A 19 1.96 12.11 4.05
N LEU A 20 1.25 11.01 4.35
CA LEU A 20 1.71 9.95 5.24
C LEU A 20 2.62 8.93 4.55
N VAL A 21 2.70 8.91 3.20
CA VAL A 21 3.53 7.94 2.45
C VAL A 21 5.01 8.06 2.82
N LYS A 22 5.53 9.28 3.08
CA LYS A 22 6.90 9.48 3.56
C LYS A 22 7.17 8.84 4.93
N TYR A 23 6.17 8.77 5.80
CA TYR A 23 6.30 8.18 7.14
C TYR A 23 6.11 6.66 7.09
N MET A 24 5.06 6.19 6.41
CA MET A 24 4.66 4.77 6.37
C MET A 24 5.38 3.95 5.29
N GLY A 25 5.98 4.61 4.29
CA GLY A 25 6.88 4.02 3.31
C GLY A 25 6.24 3.49 2.02
N SER A 26 4.91 3.38 1.92
CA SER A 26 4.22 3.08 0.65
C SER A 26 2.75 3.56 0.67
N PRO A 27 2.10 3.79 -0.50
CA PRO A 27 0.66 4.07 -0.56
C PRO A 27 -0.19 2.94 0.02
N HIS A 28 0.18 1.67 -0.26
CA HIS A 28 -0.49 0.50 0.30
C HIS A 28 -0.48 0.50 1.85
N ALA A 29 0.63 0.92 2.46
CA ALA A 29 0.74 1.08 3.92
C ALA A 29 -0.19 2.16 4.45
N VAL A 30 -0.37 3.29 3.75
CA VAL A 30 -1.31 4.35 4.16
C VAL A 30 -2.77 3.91 4.03
N ILE A 31 -3.11 3.18 2.96
CA ILE A 31 -4.47 2.65 2.76
C ILE A 31 -4.81 1.62 3.85
N PHE A 32 -3.91 0.66 4.10
CA PHE A 32 -4.07 -0.34 5.16
C PHE A 32 -4.16 0.33 6.55
N PHE A 33 -3.28 1.29 6.83
CA PHE A 33 -3.33 2.11 8.06
C PHE A 33 -4.70 2.78 8.22
N GLY A 34 -5.21 3.46 7.19
CA GLY A 34 -6.48 4.19 7.26
C GLY A 34 -7.66 3.27 7.58
N GLN A 35 -7.67 2.06 7.01
CA GLN A 35 -8.72 1.08 7.24
C GLN A 35 -8.69 0.53 8.68
N ILE A 36 -7.52 0.16 9.20
CA ILE A 36 -7.39 -0.31 10.59
C ILE A 36 -7.68 0.83 11.58
N PHE A 37 -7.22 2.06 11.30
CA PHE A 37 -7.47 3.23 12.14
C PHE A 37 -8.98 3.56 12.25
N TYR A 38 -9.69 3.57 11.12
CA TYR A 38 -11.15 3.79 11.07
C TYR A 38 -11.95 2.74 11.86
N TRP A 39 -11.52 1.48 11.83
CA TRP A 39 -12.14 0.40 12.61
C TRP A 39 -11.68 0.38 14.07
N GLN A 40 -10.50 0.90 14.41
CA GLN A 40 -9.96 0.89 15.78
C GLN A 40 -10.82 1.73 16.73
N ASP A 41 -11.26 2.92 16.30
CA ASP A 41 -12.21 3.77 17.04
C ASP A 41 -13.58 3.10 17.28
N LYS A 42 -13.84 1.97 16.61
CA LYS A 42 -15.08 1.18 16.66
C LYS A 42 -14.89 -0.21 17.26
N ALA A 43 -13.65 -0.58 17.63
CA ALA A 43 -13.32 -1.89 18.17
C ALA A 43 -13.36 -1.88 19.70
N HIS A 44 -14.14 -2.80 20.29
CA HIS A 44 -14.22 -2.97 21.75
C HIS A 44 -13.20 -3.96 22.31
N ALA A 45 -12.35 -4.56 21.47
CA ALA A 45 -11.32 -5.54 21.86
C ALA A 45 -9.97 -4.86 22.11
N ALA A 46 -9.31 -5.21 23.22
CA ALA A 46 -8.03 -4.63 23.62
C ALA A 46 -6.87 -5.01 22.66
N GLU A 47 -7.02 -6.12 21.96
CA GLU A 47 -6.13 -6.62 20.92
C GLU A 47 -6.21 -5.81 19.61
N GLY A 48 -7.24 -4.97 19.46
CA GLY A 48 -7.50 -4.15 18.27
C GLY A 48 -8.57 -4.72 17.34
N VAL A 49 -8.50 -4.36 16.07
CA VAL A 49 -9.47 -4.72 15.03
C VAL A 49 -9.23 -6.15 14.55
N HIS A 50 -10.23 -7.03 14.66
CA HIS A 50 -10.21 -8.30 13.95
C HIS A 50 -10.63 -8.13 12.48
N LYS A 51 -9.78 -8.55 11.54
CA LYS A 51 -10.12 -8.63 10.11
C LYS A 51 -9.41 -9.81 9.42
N THR A 52 -10.12 -10.47 8.52
CA THR A 52 -9.55 -11.40 7.53
C THR A 52 -8.87 -10.67 6.38
N ARG A 53 -8.06 -11.36 5.57
CA ARG A 53 -7.40 -10.74 4.39
C ARG A 53 -8.41 -10.43 3.29
N GLU A 54 -9.45 -11.25 3.23
CA GLU A 54 -10.54 -11.25 2.30
C GLU A 54 -11.46 -10.04 2.55
N GLU A 55 -11.80 -9.76 3.82
CA GLU A 55 -12.45 -8.51 4.22
C GLU A 55 -11.59 -7.29 3.87
N ILE A 56 -10.29 -7.31 4.19
CA ILE A 56 -9.40 -6.16 3.88
C ILE A 56 -9.30 -5.96 2.36
N GLN A 57 -9.26 -7.02 1.56
CA GLN A 57 -9.24 -6.91 0.09
C GLN A 57 -10.57 -6.35 -0.43
N HIS A 58 -11.71 -6.79 0.12
CA HIS A 58 -13.02 -6.26 -0.24
C HIS A 58 -13.20 -4.79 0.15
N GLU A 59 -12.69 -4.39 1.32
CA GLU A 59 -12.80 -3.02 1.84
C GLU A 59 -11.80 -2.03 1.23
N THR A 60 -10.65 -2.49 0.71
CA THR A 60 -9.54 -1.61 0.27
C THR A 60 -9.04 -1.84 -1.15
N GLY A 61 -9.44 -2.91 -1.82
CA GLY A 61 -8.88 -3.36 -3.09
C GLY A 61 -7.45 -3.92 -3.01
N LEU A 62 -6.80 -3.91 -1.83
CA LEU A 62 -5.43 -4.39 -1.67
C LEU A 62 -5.37 -5.93 -1.80
N THR A 63 -4.63 -6.41 -2.79
CA THR A 63 -4.29 -7.84 -2.93
C THR A 63 -3.50 -8.34 -1.71
N PHE A 64 -3.48 -9.66 -1.48
CA PHE A 64 -2.77 -10.26 -0.34
C PHE A 64 -1.27 -9.91 -0.29
N GLU A 65 -0.61 -9.76 -1.45
CA GLU A 65 0.78 -9.30 -1.53
C GLU A 65 0.93 -7.84 -1.11
N GLN A 66 0.06 -6.96 -1.61
CA GLN A 66 0.04 -5.54 -1.22
C GLN A 66 -0.27 -5.37 0.26
N GLN A 67 -1.17 -6.19 0.83
CA GLN A 67 -1.43 -6.25 2.28
C GLN A 67 -0.19 -6.71 3.05
N ALA A 68 0.52 -7.77 2.59
CA ALA A 68 1.74 -8.24 3.24
C ALA A 68 2.86 -7.18 3.21
N VAL A 69 3.02 -6.47 2.10
CA VAL A 69 3.94 -5.32 1.96
C VAL A 69 3.53 -4.17 2.89
N ALA A 70 2.25 -3.78 2.88
CA ALA A 70 1.71 -2.73 3.74
C ALA A 70 1.94 -3.02 5.23
N ARG A 71 1.59 -4.23 5.68
CA ARG A 71 1.81 -4.73 7.05
C ARG A 71 3.28 -4.71 7.42
N LYS A 72 4.16 -5.29 6.58
CA LYS A 72 5.62 -5.28 6.78
C LYS A 72 6.15 -3.85 6.96
N HIS A 73 5.68 -2.90 6.16
CA HIS A 73 6.06 -1.49 6.25
C HIS A 73 5.64 -0.82 7.55
N LEU A 74 4.42 -1.07 8.04
CA LEU A 74 3.91 -0.47 9.28
C LEU A 74 4.52 -1.13 10.53
N VAL A 75 4.63 -2.46 10.54
CA VAL A 75 5.26 -3.24 11.63
C VAL A 75 6.74 -2.87 11.77
N SER A 76 7.49 -2.71 10.67
CA SER A 76 8.91 -2.31 10.72
C SER A 76 9.14 -0.87 11.22
N ARG A 77 8.08 -0.13 11.56
CA ARG A 77 8.11 1.22 12.12
C ARG A 77 7.53 1.29 13.55
N GLY A 78 6.91 0.20 14.01
CA GLY A 78 6.12 0.14 15.23
C GLY A 78 4.74 0.79 15.13
N ILE A 79 4.28 1.20 13.93
CA ILE A 79 2.98 1.86 13.73
C ILE A 79 1.83 0.84 13.82
N LEU A 80 2.07 -0.41 13.43
CA LEU A 80 1.09 -1.50 13.48
C LEU A 80 1.58 -2.59 14.43
N VAL A 81 0.75 -2.93 15.41
CA VAL A 81 0.86 -4.10 16.27
C VAL A 81 -0.06 -5.20 15.72
N GLU A 82 0.46 -6.42 15.60
CA GLU A 82 -0.26 -7.58 15.08
C GLU A 82 -0.36 -8.66 16.15
N THR A 83 -1.58 -9.09 16.47
CA THR A 83 -1.83 -10.14 17.47
C THR A 83 -2.52 -11.34 16.82
N ASN A 84 -1.81 -12.45 16.73
CA ASN A 84 -2.33 -13.72 16.19
C ASN A 84 -2.83 -14.60 17.33
N LYS A 85 -4.16 -14.72 17.46
CA LYS A 85 -4.78 -15.70 18.37
C LYS A 85 -4.90 -17.04 17.67
N ARG A 86 -3.79 -17.81 17.68
CA ARG A 86 -3.67 -19.10 16.97
C ARG A 86 -4.80 -20.08 17.26
N LEU A 87 -5.23 -20.19 18.53
CA LEU A 87 -6.33 -21.07 18.96
C LEU A 87 -7.72 -20.65 18.45
N GLU A 88 -7.90 -19.37 18.12
CA GLU A 88 -9.14 -18.86 17.52
C GLU A 88 -9.04 -18.75 15.99
N HIS A 89 -7.86 -19.01 15.40
CA HIS A 89 -7.49 -18.71 14.01
C HIS A 89 -7.66 -17.22 13.59
N LYS A 90 -7.60 -16.30 14.57
CA LYS A 90 -7.91 -14.87 14.39
C LYS A 90 -6.67 -13.98 14.32
N MET A 91 -6.72 -12.96 13.46
CA MET A 91 -5.72 -11.91 13.34
C MET A 91 -6.30 -10.56 13.79
N PHE A 92 -5.65 -9.94 14.78
CA PHE A 92 -6.01 -8.62 15.28
C PHE A 92 -4.93 -7.60 14.92
N TYR A 93 -5.38 -6.40 14.56
CA TYR A 93 -4.57 -5.28 14.10
C TYR A 93 -4.82 -4.06 14.97
N ARG A 94 -3.78 -3.45 15.52
CA ARG A 94 -3.88 -2.24 16.34
C ARG A 94 -2.84 -1.20 15.90
N ILE A 95 -3.29 0.01 15.63
CA ILE A 95 -2.42 1.17 15.41
C ILE A 95 -1.86 1.63 16.76
N ASP A 96 -0.54 1.79 16.83
CA ASP A 96 0.13 2.46 17.94
C ASP A 96 0.14 3.97 17.68
N CYS A 97 -0.76 4.68 18.37
CA CYS A 97 -0.92 6.12 18.22
C CYS A 97 0.27 6.90 18.80
N GLU A 98 0.92 6.41 19.85
CA GLU A 98 2.09 7.08 20.43
C GLU A 98 3.29 6.96 19.48
N ARG A 99 3.54 5.77 18.92
CA ARG A 99 4.62 5.60 17.94
C ARG A 99 4.34 6.39 16.64
N LEU A 100 3.08 6.57 16.26
CA LEU A 100 2.69 7.47 15.17
C LEU A 100 3.01 8.94 15.50
N ASN A 101 2.67 9.40 16.72
CA ASN A 101 2.97 10.76 17.20
C ASN A 101 4.49 11.03 17.20
N GLU A 102 5.30 10.09 17.72
CA GLU A 102 6.76 10.17 17.72
C GLU A 102 7.30 10.39 16.30
N ILE A 103 6.98 9.50 15.36
CA ILE A 103 7.50 9.54 13.97
C ILE A 103 7.15 10.87 13.27
N ILE A 104 5.93 11.37 13.46
CA ILE A 104 5.50 12.66 12.88
C ILE A 104 6.28 13.82 13.51
N ASN A 105 6.45 13.82 14.83
CA ASN A 105 7.15 14.89 15.55
C ASN A 105 8.66 14.90 15.27
N GLU A 106 9.33 13.74 15.28
CA GLU A 106 10.74 13.57 14.90
C GLU A 106 11.04 14.26 13.53
N ASN A 107 10.22 13.93 12.52
CA ASN A 107 10.36 14.46 11.16
C ASN A 107 10.08 15.97 11.06
N ASN A 108 9.13 16.49 11.84
CA ASN A 108 8.84 17.92 11.89
C ASN A 108 10.02 18.71 12.50
N GLN A 109 10.68 18.20 13.55
CA GLN A 109 11.86 18.85 14.14
C GLN A 109 13.08 18.79 13.20
N LEU A 110 13.31 17.65 12.53
CA LEU A 110 14.31 17.51 11.47
C LEU A 110 14.10 18.53 10.33
N SER A 111 12.84 18.75 9.92
CA SER A 111 12.51 19.72 8.89
C SER A 111 12.83 21.16 9.32
N ARG A 112 12.43 21.56 10.53
CA ARG A 112 12.66 22.92 11.07
C ARG A 112 14.15 23.23 11.30
N ASN A 113 14.94 22.22 11.64
CA ASN A 113 16.39 22.39 11.82
C ASN A 113 17.18 22.38 10.49
N GLY A 114 16.54 22.15 9.35
CA GLY A 114 17.18 22.08 8.03
C GLY A 114 17.14 23.38 7.20
N GLU A 115 16.41 24.42 7.63
CA GLU A 115 16.08 25.58 6.79
C GLU A 115 17.19 26.64 6.63
N THR A 116 18.33 26.28 6.03
CA THR A 116 19.25 27.28 5.42
C THR A 116 19.93 26.80 4.12
N ARG A 117 19.20 26.20 3.16
CA ARG A 117 19.70 26.05 1.76
C ARG A 117 18.68 25.66 0.66
N PHE A 118 17.52 26.32 0.58
CA PHE A 118 16.72 26.34 -0.66
C PHE A 118 16.46 27.77 -1.14
N ARG A 119 17.48 28.39 -1.73
CA ARG A 119 17.32 29.65 -2.49
C ARG A 119 16.90 29.30 -3.91
N GLU A 120 15.62 28.97 -4.10
CA GLU A 120 15.07 28.74 -5.44
C GLU A 120 15.29 30.00 -6.30
N THR A 121 16.11 29.85 -7.34
CA THR A 121 16.57 30.95 -8.20
C THR A 121 16.59 30.45 -9.64
N VAL A 122 16.32 31.34 -10.59
CA VAL A 122 16.21 31.09 -12.05
C VAL A 122 14.89 30.44 -12.48
N LYS A 123 13.94 31.29 -12.89
CA LYS A 123 12.94 30.92 -13.90
C LYS A 123 13.64 30.74 -15.25
N PRO A 124 13.41 29.64 -15.99
CA PRO A 124 13.65 29.60 -17.43
C PRO A 124 12.39 30.10 -18.16
N ASN A 125 12.52 31.16 -18.95
CA ASN A 125 11.46 31.54 -19.89
C ASN A 125 11.49 30.58 -21.09
N PHE A 126 10.38 29.90 -21.38
CA PHE A 126 10.22 29.21 -22.66
C PHE A 126 9.68 30.19 -23.70
N ALA A 127 10.24 30.12 -24.91
CA ALA A 127 9.78 30.87 -26.07
C ALA A 127 9.66 29.92 -27.27
N GLU A 128 8.55 30.07 -28.00
CA GLU A 128 8.35 29.60 -29.36
C GLU A 128 9.20 30.48 -30.32
N GLU A 129 9.51 30.13 -31.56
CA GLU A 129 9.13 29.00 -32.42
C GLU A 129 10.24 28.75 -33.47
N GLY A 130 10.17 27.71 -34.30
CA GLY A 130 11.01 27.62 -35.51
C GLY A 130 11.52 26.24 -35.93
N LYS A 131 11.08 25.79 -37.11
CA LYS A 131 11.57 24.65 -37.91
C LYS A 131 11.73 25.15 -39.38
N PRO A 132 12.40 24.46 -40.34
CA PRO A 132 12.42 22.99 -40.46
C PRO A 132 13.64 22.28 -41.15
N SER A 133 13.63 20.94 -41.04
CA SER A 133 14.09 19.98 -42.05
C SER A 133 15.63 19.79 -42.28
N PRO A 134 16.08 18.75 -43.01
CA PRO A 134 16.23 17.43 -42.38
C PRO A 134 17.61 16.77 -42.63
N ARG A 135 17.92 15.68 -41.93
CA ARG A 135 18.96 14.73 -42.38
C ARG A 135 18.63 13.28 -42.06
N THR A 136 18.63 12.46 -43.11
CA THR A 136 18.26 11.04 -43.11
C THR A 136 19.22 10.18 -42.29
N ARG A 137 18.68 9.35 -41.41
CA ARG A 137 19.28 8.06 -41.00
C ARG A 137 18.17 7.02 -40.81
N GLU A 138 18.45 5.81 -41.29
CA GLU A 138 17.50 4.70 -41.36
C GLU A 138 17.51 3.90 -40.05
N THR A 139 16.39 3.23 -39.74
CA THR A 139 16.27 2.33 -38.57
C THR A 139 15.79 0.94 -39.00
N PRO A 140 16.58 -0.12 -38.74
CA PRO A 140 16.10 -1.49 -38.87
C PRO A 140 15.01 -1.79 -37.82
N ARG A 141 13.91 -2.40 -38.26
CA ARG A 141 12.93 -3.06 -37.39
C ARG A 141 13.47 -4.40 -36.87
N ARG A 142 12.73 -4.97 -35.90
CA ARG A 142 12.64 -6.39 -35.47
C ARG A 142 13.41 -6.72 -34.17
N GLY A 143 12.82 -7.47 -33.24
CA GLY A 143 11.48 -8.09 -33.28
C GLY A 143 11.01 -8.73 -31.97
N GLU A 144 10.10 -9.69 -32.09
CA GLU A 144 9.36 -10.28 -30.96
C GLU A 144 10.14 -11.34 -30.16
N GLY A 145 9.84 -11.43 -28.86
CA GLY A 145 10.28 -12.48 -27.95
C GLY A 145 9.55 -12.31 -26.61
N LYS A 146 8.32 -12.83 -26.47
CA LYS A 146 8.03 -14.17 -25.92
C LYS A 146 8.45 -14.35 -24.46
N THR A 147 7.48 -14.13 -23.60
CA THR A 147 7.15 -14.89 -22.38
C THR A 147 8.02 -16.11 -22.04
N ASN A 148 8.41 -16.20 -20.77
CA ASN A 148 8.27 -17.43 -19.97
C ASN A 148 7.96 -17.02 -18.52
N PHE A 149 6.82 -17.47 -18.00
CA PHE A 149 6.49 -17.48 -16.57
C PHE A 149 6.47 -18.95 -16.17
N ASP A 150 7.46 -19.43 -15.43
CA ASP A 150 7.41 -20.76 -14.83
C ASP A 150 6.73 -20.67 -13.46
N LEU A 151 5.51 -21.18 -13.40
CA LEU A 151 4.73 -21.32 -12.17
C LEU A 151 4.85 -22.77 -11.68
N THR A 152 5.79 -23.05 -10.79
CA THR A 152 5.96 -24.39 -10.22
C THR A 152 4.99 -24.63 -9.07
N GLU A 153 3.81 -25.16 -9.38
CA GLU A 153 2.88 -25.71 -8.40
C GLU A 153 3.46 -27.00 -7.78
N ASN A 154 3.44 -27.12 -6.45
CA ASN A 154 3.86 -28.32 -5.73
C ASN A 154 2.75 -28.87 -4.84
N THR A 155 1.76 -29.52 -5.47
CA THR A 155 0.66 -30.22 -4.81
C THR A 155 1.16 -31.38 -3.94
N THR A 156 0.67 -31.46 -2.70
CA THR A 156 0.77 -32.66 -1.85
C THR A 156 -0.56 -32.95 -1.16
N GLU A 157 -1.28 -33.95 -1.68
CA GLU A 157 -2.05 -34.90 -0.87
C GLU A 157 -1.04 -35.74 -0.04
N ILE A 158 -1.34 -36.53 1.00
CA ILE A 158 -2.58 -37.04 1.65
C ILE A 158 -2.34 -36.91 3.19
N THR A 159 -3.11 -37.40 4.18
CA THR A 159 -4.13 -38.47 4.34
C THR A 159 -5.19 -38.00 5.37
N SER A 160 -6.30 -38.71 5.54
CA SER A 160 -7.15 -38.61 6.75
C SER A 160 -7.23 -39.96 7.47
N GLU A 161 -6.94 -39.98 8.78
CA GLU A 161 -7.19 -41.14 9.64
C GLU A 161 -8.37 -40.86 10.57
N ASN A 162 -9.43 -41.65 10.43
CA ASN A 162 -10.55 -41.68 11.38
C ASN A 162 -10.33 -42.83 12.36
N THR A 163 -10.06 -42.53 13.63
CA THR A 163 -10.12 -43.52 14.72
C THR A 163 -11.45 -43.37 15.44
N THR A 164 -12.15 -44.48 15.64
CA THR A 164 -13.44 -44.55 16.33
C THR A 164 -13.29 -45.26 17.67
N GLU A 165 -13.71 -44.60 18.75
CA GLU A 165 -14.23 -45.20 19.99
C GLU A 165 -15.00 -44.13 20.79
#